data_AF-A0A349LNB6-F1
#
_entry.id   AF-A0A349LNB6-F1
#
_cell.length_a   1.000
_cell.length_b   1.000
_cell.length_c   1.000
_cell.angle_alpha   90.00
_cell.angle_beta   90.00
_cell.angle_gamma   90.00
#
_symmetry.space_group_name_H-M   'P 1'
#
loop_
_entity.id
_entity.type
_entity.pdbx_description
1 polymer ?
#
loop_
_entity_poly.entity_id
_entity_poly.type
_entity_poly.pdbx_seq_one_letter_code
_entity_poly.pdbx_strand_id
1 'polypeptide(L)' 'MIRATKIIATLGPASEKPEVLRDMIRAGVDVVRMNFSHGTVVDHKAR' A
#
# COMPACT_ATOMS: atom_id res chain seq x y z
N MET A 1 -2.67 -17.90 -16.11
CA MET A 1 -2.05 -18.63 -14.98
C MET A 1 -2.10 -17.71 -13.77
N ILE A 2 -2.61 -18.14 -12.62
CA ILE A 2 -2.66 -17.29 -11.41
C ILE A 2 -1.24 -17.21 -10.83
N ARG A 3 -0.79 -16.01 -10.48
CA ARG A 3 0.52 -15.81 -9.85
C ARG A 3 0.53 -16.43 -8.45
N ALA A 4 1.54 -17.27 -8.18
CA ALA A 4 1.72 -17.91 -6.87
C ALA A 4 2.36 -16.96 -5.83
N THR A 5 3.41 -16.23 -6.23
CA THR A 5 4.15 -15.33 -5.33
C THR A 5 3.40 -14.03 -5.09
N LYS A 6 3.18 -13.69 -3.81
CA LYS A 6 2.50 -12.45 -3.40
C LYS A 6 3.44 -11.23 -3.46
N ILE A 7 2.87 -10.06 -3.74
CA ILE A 7 3.55 -8.76 -3.76
C ILE A 7 3.08 -7.98 -2.54
N ILE A 8 4.06 -7.55 -1.74
CA ILE A 8 3.86 -6.70 -0.58
C ILE A 8 4.43 -5.32 -0.91
N ALA A 9 3.63 -4.27 -0.76
CA ALA A 9 4.06 -2.89 -1.00
C ALA A 9 3.93 -2.05 0.27
N THR A 10 4.97 -1.27 0.61
CA THR A 10 4.90 -0.36 1.77
C THR A 10 4.20 0.94 1.37
N LEU A 11 3.18 1.35 2.14
CA LEU A 11 2.50 2.62 1.92
C LEU A 11 3.29 3.79 2.49
N GLY A 12 3.37 4.87 1.71
CA GLY A 12 4.14 6.06 1.98
C GLY A 12 3.46 7.30 1.39
N PRO A 13 4.05 8.51 1.56
CA PRO A 13 3.53 9.72 0.94
C PRO A 13 3.36 9.61 -0.58
N ALA A 14 4.20 8.82 -1.26
CA ALA A 14 4.09 8.58 -2.70
C ALA A 14 2.85 7.75 -3.11
N SER A 15 2.20 7.07 -2.16
CA SER A 15 1.06 6.17 -2.41
C SER A 15 -0.19 6.50 -1.57
N GLU A 16 -0.26 7.71 -1.02
CA GLU A 16 -1.41 8.15 -0.19
C GLU A 16 -2.66 8.52 -1.02
N LYS A 17 -2.46 8.85 -2.31
CA LYS A 17 -3.56 9.27 -3.16
C LYS A 17 -4.42 8.05 -3.55
N PRO A 18 -5.76 8.14 -3.46
CA PRO A 18 -6.65 7.05 -3.85
C PRO A 18 -6.47 6.54 -5.29
N GLU A 19 -6.09 7.40 -6.24
CA GLU A 19 -5.72 6.95 -7.60
C GLU A 19 -4.50 6.02 -7.61
N VAL A 20 -3.44 6.35 -6.87
CA VAL A 20 -2.21 5.56 -6.84
C VAL A 20 -2.47 4.19 -6.21
N LEU A 21 -3.25 4.15 -5.12
CA LEU A 21 -3.62 2.88 -4.50
C LEU A 21 -4.43 1.99 -5.46
N ARG A 22 -5.36 2.58 -6.24
CA ARG A 22 -6.09 1.83 -7.29
C ARG A 22 -5.16 1.27 -8.35
N ASP A 23 -4.20 2.05 -8.80
CA ASP A 23 -3.24 1.61 -9.82
C ASP A 23 -2.32 0.51 -9.28
N MET A 24 -1.91 0.59 -8.01
CA MET A 24 -1.16 -0.47 -7.33
C MET A 24 -1.96 -1.78 -7.23
N ILE A 25 -3.24 -1.72 -6.90
CA ILE A 25 -4.13 -2.89 -6.85
C ILE A 25 -4.26 -3.51 -8.25
N ARG A 26 -4.47 -2.68 -9.28
CA ARG A 26 -4.54 -3.14 -10.69
C ARG A 26 -3.22 -3.74 -11.18
N ALA A 27 -2.09 -3.21 -10.72
CA ALA A 27 -0.76 -3.74 -11.01
C ALA A 27 -0.46 -5.07 -10.30
N GLY A 28 -1.28 -5.47 -9.32
CA GLY A 28 -1.18 -6.78 -8.66
C GLY A 28 -0.57 -6.76 -7.26
N VAL A 29 -0.63 -5.65 -6.52
CA VAL A 29 -0.32 -5.68 -5.08
C VAL A 29 -1.34 -6.57 -4.36
N ASP A 30 -0.86 -7.50 -3.53
CA ASP A 30 -1.72 -8.39 -2.73
C ASP A 30 -1.90 -7.89 -1.30
N VAL A 31 -0.84 -7.32 -0.72
CA VAL A 31 -0.80 -6.85 0.67
C VAL A 31 -0.12 -5.51 0.73
N VAL A 32 -0.68 -4.61 1.54
CA VAL A 32 -0.04 -3.35 1.89
C VAL A 32 0.61 -3.45 3.27
N ARG A 33 1.83 -2.93 3.38
CA ARG A 33 2.55 -2.77 4.65
C ARG A 33 2.43 -1.33 5.11
N MET A 34 1.91 -1.11 6.31
CA MET A 34 2.04 0.16 7.02
C MET A 34 3.28 0.12 7.90
N ASN A 35 4.22 1.04 7.66
CA ASN A 35 5.43 1.14 8.46
C ASN A 35 5.24 2.12 9.62
N PHE A 36 5.03 1.60 10.83
CA PHE A 36 4.82 2.40 12.05
C PHE A 36 6.10 3.03 12.63
N SER A 37 7.28 2.77 12.06
CA SER A 37 8.50 3.50 12.47
C SER A 37 8.47 4.99 12.12
N HIS A 38 7.55 5.41 11.25
CA HIS A 38 7.38 6.80 10.81
C HIS A 38 5.89 7.15 10.73
N GLY A 39 5.53 8.38 11.10
CA GLY A 39 4.14 8.86 11.09
C GLY A 39 3.43 8.64 12.43
N THR A 40 2.27 9.29 12.58
CA THR A 40 1.41 9.14 13.75
C THR A 40 0.32 8.10 13.50
N VAL A 41 -0.32 7.62 14.56
CA VAL A 41 -1.50 6.72 14.46
C VAL A 41 -2.62 7.37 13.63
N VAL A 42 -2.76 8.70 13.72
CA VAL A 42 -3.75 9.46 12.95
C VAL A 42 -3.42 9.41 11.46
N ASP A 43 -2.15 9.63 11.10
CA ASP A 43 -1.69 9.56 9.71
C ASP A 43 -1.91 8.16 9.11
N HIS A 44 -1.67 7.11 9.90
CA HIS A 44 -1.90 5.73 9.45
C HIS A 44 -3.37 5.37 9.31
N LYS A 45 -4.26 6.00 10.10
CA LYS A 45 -5.72 5.78 10.00
C LYS A 45 -6.33 6.48 8.79
N ALA A 46 -5.72 7.58 8.33
CA ALA A 46 -6.18 8.34 7.17
C ALA A 46 -5.73 7.76 5.82
N ARG A 47 -4.78 6.82 5.84
CA ARG A 47 -4.24 6.11 4.66
C ARG A 47 -5.06 4.89 4.32
#